data_AF-A0A7W8MGR0-F1
#
_entry.id   AF-A0A7W8MGR0-F1
#
_cell.length_a   1.000
_cell.length_b   1.000
_cell.length_c   1.000
_cell.angle_alpha   90.00
_cell.angle_beta   90.00
_cell.angle_gamma   90.00
#
_symmetry.space_group_name_H-M   'P 1'
#
loop_
_entity.id
_entity.type
_entity.pdbx_description
1 polymer ?
#
loop_
_entity_poly.entity_id
_entity_poly.type
_entity_poly.pdbx_seq_one_letter_code
_entity_poly.pdbx_strand_id
1 'polypeptide(L)'
;MLEARIRRGLSLAAIAAMTVLAACATPEPEPEPAPPPPPAVSLNEGVAQAASIYVAFMREVSTIEAGFQNAEAIQAAIRKGASYEPAQISRGMIAYGSILALQSPEFVDGVRTYAVDPAIRQEMVARIIADPAYAATLPGADAAAGLIVEAIGRDSAAMLAIADAVEEDAYTIQGRSDPRRRWAVVNIADRDTRLQGAKALSAVQMLPSADDSARLFAAANAGSGLEVTSARSGPPYTAAVVRSLALAALAALGAGGEDARANTEALTVEQNSEFCLNMSKLMLFQCLAASRPSYEDMFCIGRHVARDLATCTAQTVKSAPIASPSTVVAGSEPAGQTPVAAGAAAASASATAALNREG
;
A
#
# COMPACT_ATOMS: atom_id res chain seq x y z
N MET A 1 102.89 14.04 54.30
CA MET A 1 102.51 14.41 52.91
C MET A 1 101.14 15.04 52.98
N LEU A 2 101.03 16.24 52.41
CA LEU A 2 99.83 17.06 52.31
C LEU A 2 98.77 16.38 51.42
N GLU A 3 97.49 16.54 51.77
CA GLU A 3 96.40 17.05 50.91
C GLU A 3 95.11 17.09 51.79
N ALA A 4 94.57 18.24 52.21
CA ALA A 4 93.72 19.18 51.48
C ALA A 4 92.44 18.50 50.91
N ARG A 5 91.19 18.94 51.11
CA ARG A 5 90.64 20.26 51.50
C ARG A 5 89.08 20.19 51.57
N ILE A 6 88.49 21.11 52.36
CA ILE A 6 87.16 21.77 52.24
C ILE A 6 85.92 20.99 52.74
N ARG A 7 85.25 21.28 53.87
CA ARG A 7 84.53 22.47 54.44
C ARG A 7 83.07 22.68 53.94
N ARG A 8 82.19 22.85 54.96
CA ARG A 8 80.81 23.42 55.01
C ARG A 8 79.70 22.41 54.68
N GLY A 9 78.58 22.34 55.40
CA GLY A 9 78.05 23.17 56.48
C GLY A 9 76.66 22.64 56.89
N LEU A 10 76.23 23.07 58.07
CA LEU A 10 74.96 22.80 58.77
C LEU A 10 73.69 22.74 57.90
N SER A 11 72.71 21.91 58.29
CA SER A 11 71.42 22.40 58.83
C SER A 11 70.50 21.25 59.30
N LEU A 12 69.86 21.49 60.46
CA LEU A 12 68.77 20.70 61.04
C LEU A 12 67.52 20.72 60.13
N ALA A 13 66.73 19.65 60.17
CA ALA A 13 65.33 19.68 59.76
C ALA A 13 64.46 18.92 60.79
N ALA A 14 63.40 19.62 61.21
CA ALA A 14 62.52 19.31 62.32
C ALA A 14 61.48 18.23 62.00
N ILE A 15 61.06 17.53 63.06
CA ILE A 15 59.96 16.57 63.08
C ILE A 15 58.64 17.35 63.07
N ALA A 16 57.77 17.09 62.09
CA ALA A 16 56.36 17.50 62.11
C ALA A 16 55.48 16.24 62.09
N ALA A 17 54.74 16.04 63.17
CA ALA A 17 53.72 15.00 63.30
C ALA A 17 52.46 15.39 62.50
N MET A 18 51.97 14.50 61.64
CA MET A 18 50.66 14.65 61.00
C MET A 18 49.66 13.70 61.65
N THR A 19 48.64 14.29 62.27
CA THR A 19 47.42 13.65 62.75
C THR A 19 46.52 13.25 61.57
N VAL A 20 46.18 11.96 61.47
CA VAL A 20 45.22 11.44 60.47
C VAL A 20 43.80 11.69 60.98
N LEU A 21 43.06 12.57 60.31
CA LEU A 21 41.61 12.69 60.45
C LEU A 21 40.95 11.73 59.44
N ALA A 22 40.33 10.67 59.95
CA ALA A 22 39.51 9.76 59.15
C ALA A 22 38.18 10.45 58.80
N ALA A 23 38.00 10.83 57.53
CA ALA A 23 36.74 11.31 56.99
C ALA A 23 35.95 10.14 56.39
N CYS A 24 34.76 9.86 56.94
CA CYS A 24 33.77 8.97 56.33
C CYS A 24 33.13 9.68 55.13
N ALA A 25 33.65 9.47 53.93
CA ALA A 25 32.96 9.84 52.70
C ALA A 25 31.96 8.74 52.34
N THR A 26 30.66 9.07 52.39
CA THR A 26 29.60 8.24 51.81
C THR A 26 29.88 8.10 50.31
N PRO A 27 29.91 6.88 49.74
CA PRO A 27 30.10 6.71 48.30
C PRO A 27 28.94 7.37 47.57
N GLU A 28 29.25 8.22 46.60
CA GLU A 28 28.26 8.79 45.70
C GLU A 28 27.57 7.65 44.95
N PRO A 29 26.21 7.60 44.90
CA PRO A 29 25.51 6.53 44.21
C PRO A 29 25.97 6.49 42.75
N GLU A 30 26.43 5.32 42.33
CA GLU A 30 26.87 5.06 40.97
C GLU A 30 25.74 5.46 40.01
N PRO A 31 26.01 6.29 38.97
CA PRO A 31 24.96 6.73 38.06
C PRO A 31 24.29 5.51 37.44
N GLU A 32 22.96 5.45 37.54
CA GLU A 32 22.20 4.34 36.97
C GLU A 32 22.56 4.16 35.48
N PRO A 33 22.80 2.92 35.02
CA PRO A 33 23.13 2.67 33.63
C PRO A 33 22.02 3.23 32.74
N ALA A 34 22.42 4.00 31.72
CA ALA A 34 21.47 4.63 30.81
C ALA A 34 20.47 3.59 30.26
N PRO A 35 19.17 3.93 30.17
CA PRO A 35 18.17 3.01 29.67
C PRO A 35 18.57 2.50 28.27
N PRO A 36 18.35 1.21 27.97
CA PRO A 36 18.72 0.63 26.69
C PRO A 36 18.03 1.41 25.56
N PRO A 37 18.70 1.58 24.40
CA PRO A 37 18.10 2.27 23.27
C PRO A 37 16.83 1.53 22.81
N PRO A 38 15.84 2.27 22.27
CA PRO A 38 14.64 1.64 21.73
C PRO A 38 15.03 0.66 20.60
N PRO A 39 14.28 -0.43 20.41
CA PRO A 39 14.52 -1.37 19.33
C PRO A 39 14.64 -0.68 17.96
N ALA A 40 15.46 -1.25 17.07
CA ALA A 40 15.54 -0.78 15.70
C ALA A 40 14.18 -0.94 15.00
N VAL A 41 13.94 -0.10 13.97
CA VAL A 41 12.84 -0.33 13.04
C VAL A 41 13.04 -1.71 12.42
N SER A 42 12.00 -2.53 12.39
CA SER A 42 12.06 -3.86 11.80
C SER A 42 10.80 -4.18 11.01
N LEU A 43 10.97 -4.49 9.73
CA LEU A 43 9.91 -4.98 8.85
C LEU A 43 10.40 -6.26 8.16
N ASN A 44 9.61 -7.34 8.24
CA ASN A 44 9.96 -8.63 7.68
C ASN A 44 10.02 -8.65 6.14
N GLU A 45 10.75 -9.62 5.60
CA GLU A 45 10.94 -9.81 4.16
C GLU A 45 9.63 -10.11 3.43
N GLY A 46 8.68 -10.78 4.08
CA GLY A 46 7.38 -11.13 3.49
C GLY A 46 6.58 -9.88 3.07
N VAL A 47 6.61 -8.83 3.87
CA VAL A 47 5.98 -7.54 3.53
C VAL A 47 6.72 -6.88 2.36
N ALA A 48 8.05 -6.86 2.36
CA ALA A 48 8.81 -6.29 1.25
C ALA A 48 8.58 -7.05 -0.07
N GLN A 49 8.50 -8.38 -0.02
CA GLN A 49 8.16 -9.23 -1.15
C GLN A 49 6.76 -8.93 -1.67
N ALA A 50 5.75 -8.81 -0.79
CA ALA A 50 4.41 -8.42 -1.18
C ALA A 50 4.39 -7.04 -1.86
N ALA A 51 5.06 -6.05 -1.28
CA ALA A 51 5.19 -4.71 -1.87
C ALA A 51 5.86 -4.75 -3.26
N SER A 52 6.88 -5.59 -3.44
CA SER A 52 7.58 -5.76 -4.72
C SER A 52 6.64 -6.26 -5.83
N ILE A 53 5.66 -7.11 -5.50
CA ILE A 53 4.70 -7.63 -6.47
C ILE A 53 3.84 -6.50 -7.03
N TYR A 54 3.33 -5.62 -6.15
CA TYR A 54 2.57 -4.44 -6.56
C TYR A 54 3.41 -3.49 -7.42
N VAL A 55 4.61 -3.11 -6.94
CA VAL A 55 5.49 -2.17 -7.66
C VAL A 55 5.91 -2.71 -9.02
N ALA A 56 6.30 -3.98 -9.10
CA ALA A 56 6.71 -4.60 -10.35
C ALA A 56 5.55 -4.68 -11.35
N PHE A 57 4.36 -5.07 -10.87
CA PHE A 57 3.16 -5.11 -11.71
C PHE A 57 2.78 -3.73 -12.25
N MET A 58 2.69 -2.72 -11.38
CA MET A 58 2.34 -1.34 -11.79
C MET A 58 3.34 -0.79 -12.80
N ARG A 59 4.64 -1.08 -12.63
CA ARG A 59 5.68 -0.73 -13.60
C ARG A 59 5.52 -1.49 -14.92
N GLU A 60 5.05 -2.73 -14.92
CA GLU A 60 4.81 -3.49 -16.14
C GLU A 60 3.59 -2.97 -16.89
N VAL A 61 2.45 -2.78 -16.22
CA VAL A 61 1.22 -2.31 -16.87
C VAL A 61 1.29 -0.85 -17.30
N SER A 62 2.14 -0.03 -16.66
CA SER A 62 2.37 1.35 -17.10
C SER A 62 3.10 1.45 -18.45
N THR A 63 3.65 0.35 -18.96
CA THR A 63 4.22 0.27 -20.32
C THR A 63 3.17 0.05 -21.41
N ILE A 64 1.89 -0.05 -21.06
CA ILE A 64 0.81 -0.14 -22.05
C ILE A 64 0.62 1.24 -22.67
N GLU A 65 0.80 1.32 -23.98
CA GLU A 65 0.62 2.54 -24.76
C GLU A 65 -0.49 2.35 -25.78
N ALA A 66 -1.25 3.42 -26.02
CA ALA A 66 -2.13 3.51 -27.17
C ALA A 66 -1.34 3.53 -28.49
N GLY A 67 -2.00 3.55 -29.64
CA GLY A 67 -1.31 3.56 -30.92
C GLY A 67 -0.83 2.17 -31.34
N PHE A 68 -1.59 1.12 -30.99
CA PHE A 68 -1.23 -0.26 -31.32
C PHE A 68 -0.97 -0.44 -32.81
N GLN A 69 0.11 -1.16 -33.14
CA GLN A 69 0.56 -1.33 -34.53
C GLN A 69 -0.11 -2.51 -35.25
N ASN A 70 -0.56 -3.51 -34.47
CA ASN A 70 -1.17 -4.73 -34.97
C ASN A 70 -1.92 -5.46 -33.84
N ALA A 71 -2.64 -6.53 -34.20
CA ALA A 71 -3.40 -7.35 -33.25
C ALA A 71 -2.53 -8.04 -32.19
N GLU A 72 -1.29 -8.44 -32.52
CA GLU A 72 -0.41 -9.09 -31.53
C GLU A 72 0.01 -8.13 -30.42
N ALA A 73 0.25 -6.84 -30.73
CA ALA A 73 0.55 -5.83 -29.72
C ALA A 73 -0.61 -5.67 -28.71
N ILE A 74 -1.85 -5.80 -29.18
CA ILE A 74 -3.05 -5.80 -28.31
C ILE A 74 -3.05 -7.05 -27.43
N GLN A 75 -2.77 -8.23 -28.00
CA GLN A 75 -2.71 -9.47 -27.21
C GLN A 75 -1.59 -9.44 -26.17
N ALA A 76 -0.44 -8.84 -26.48
CA ALA A 76 0.64 -8.62 -25.53
C ALA A 76 0.19 -7.73 -24.36
N ALA A 77 -0.55 -6.65 -24.64
CA ALA A 77 -1.11 -5.79 -23.60
C ALA A 77 -2.18 -6.50 -22.75
N ILE A 78 -3.03 -7.35 -23.34
CA ILE A 78 -3.97 -8.21 -22.57
C ILE A 78 -3.19 -9.14 -21.63
N ARG A 79 -2.13 -9.80 -22.11
CA ARG A 79 -1.33 -10.71 -21.27
C ARG A 79 -0.68 -9.98 -20.10
N LYS A 80 -0.15 -8.77 -20.31
CA LYS A 80 0.36 -7.90 -19.23
C LYS A 80 -0.75 -7.52 -18.25
N GLY A 81 -1.88 -7.05 -18.75
CA GLY A 81 -3.00 -6.59 -17.92
C GLY A 81 -3.71 -7.68 -17.12
N ALA A 82 -3.69 -8.92 -17.63
CA ALA A 82 -4.35 -10.06 -17.01
C ALA A 82 -3.45 -10.87 -16.06
N SER A 83 -2.15 -10.53 -15.94
CA SER A 83 -1.15 -11.35 -15.22
C SER A 83 -1.17 -11.22 -13.71
N TYR A 84 -1.94 -10.27 -13.16
CA TYR A 84 -1.96 -10.07 -11.72
C TYR A 84 -2.84 -11.08 -10.99
N GLU A 85 -2.63 -11.32 -9.70
CA GLU A 85 -3.58 -12.02 -8.81
C GLU A 85 -4.21 -10.99 -7.85
N PRO A 86 -5.56 -10.86 -7.76
CA PRO A 86 -6.21 -9.77 -7.04
C PRO A 86 -5.81 -9.66 -5.58
N ALA A 87 -5.72 -10.79 -4.88
CA ALA A 87 -5.37 -10.78 -3.47
C ALA A 87 -3.89 -10.39 -3.27
N GLN A 88 -2.97 -10.83 -4.13
CA GLN A 88 -1.56 -10.44 -4.10
C GLN A 88 -1.36 -8.95 -4.39
N ILE A 89 -2.08 -8.37 -5.36
CA ILE A 89 -2.02 -6.92 -5.63
C ILE A 89 -2.59 -6.13 -4.46
N SER A 90 -3.73 -6.54 -3.91
CA SER A 90 -4.32 -5.89 -2.73
C SER A 90 -3.34 -5.90 -1.54
N ARG A 91 -2.77 -7.06 -1.22
CA ARG A 91 -1.77 -7.20 -0.15
C ARG A 91 -0.52 -6.37 -0.42
N GLY A 92 -0.01 -6.43 -1.64
CA GLY A 92 1.16 -5.69 -2.07
C GLY A 92 1.00 -4.18 -1.98
N MET A 93 -0.21 -3.68 -2.25
CA MET A 93 -0.51 -2.25 -2.14
C MET A 93 -0.44 -1.76 -0.69
N ILE A 94 -1.00 -2.52 0.27
CA ILE A 94 -0.91 -2.19 1.71
C ILE A 94 0.52 -2.34 2.22
N ALA A 95 1.21 -3.40 1.79
CA ALA A 95 2.61 -3.60 2.11
C ALA A 95 3.47 -2.41 1.63
N TYR A 96 3.30 -1.98 0.38
CA TYR A 96 3.99 -0.82 -0.17
C TYR A 96 3.62 0.48 0.58
N GLY A 97 2.34 0.67 0.91
CA GLY A 97 1.89 1.77 1.75
C GLY A 97 2.60 1.82 3.10
N SER A 98 2.84 0.68 3.74
CA SER A 98 3.57 0.65 5.02
C SER A 98 5.03 1.10 4.86
N ILE A 99 5.69 0.73 3.75
CA ILE A 99 7.07 1.12 3.47
C ILE A 99 7.15 2.62 3.19
N LEU A 100 6.16 3.17 2.46
CA LEU A 100 6.01 4.61 2.24
C LEU A 100 5.80 5.38 3.56
N ALA A 101 4.94 4.88 4.46
CA ALA A 101 4.74 5.49 5.77
C ALA A 101 6.02 5.50 6.62
N LEU A 102 6.83 4.44 6.55
CA LEU A 102 8.14 4.39 7.21
C LEU A 102 9.14 5.43 6.65
N GLN A 103 8.88 6.03 5.48
CA GLN A 103 9.70 7.12 4.96
C GLN A 103 9.37 8.48 5.59
N SER A 104 8.37 8.57 6.48
CA SER A 104 8.04 9.79 7.22
C SER A 104 8.82 9.83 8.54
N PRO A 105 9.82 10.73 8.69
CA PRO A 105 10.54 10.86 9.95
C PRO A 105 9.62 11.31 11.08
N GLU A 106 8.67 12.21 10.79
CA GLU A 106 7.69 12.71 11.77
C GLU A 106 6.85 11.57 12.37
N PHE A 107 6.40 10.63 11.53
CA PHE A 107 5.65 9.46 11.99
C PHE A 107 6.53 8.47 12.73
N VAL A 108 7.70 8.13 12.19
CA VAL A 108 8.62 7.17 12.79
C VAL A 108 9.09 7.67 14.16
N ASP A 109 9.56 8.91 14.25
CA ASP A 109 10.01 9.50 15.51
C ASP A 109 8.85 9.62 16.51
N GLY A 110 7.67 10.02 16.04
CA GLY A 110 6.44 10.08 16.82
C GLY A 110 6.06 8.74 17.46
N VAL A 111 6.05 7.67 16.68
CA VAL A 111 5.77 6.31 17.16
C VAL A 111 6.88 5.82 18.09
N ARG A 112 8.14 6.13 17.79
CA ARG A 112 9.30 5.67 18.56
C ARG A 112 9.40 6.27 19.96
N THR A 113 8.69 7.36 20.25
CA THR A 113 8.52 7.85 21.63
C THR A 113 7.95 6.77 22.56
N TYR A 114 7.07 5.90 22.05
CA TYR A 114 6.47 4.79 22.80
C TYR A 114 7.36 3.54 22.86
N ALA A 115 8.47 3.51 22.10
CA ALA A 115 9.38 2.35 22.04
C ALA A 115 10.46 2.36 23.14
N VAL A 116 10.59 3.47 23.89
CA VAL A 116 11.64 3.67 24.90
C VAL A 116 11.41 2.77 26.12
N ASP A 117 10.18 2.77 26.66
CA ASP A 117 9.82 1.91 27.79
C ASP A 117 9.27 0.56 27.28
N PRO A 118 9.85 -0.59 27.70
CA PRO A 118 9.40 -1.89 27.24
C PRO A 118 7.95 -2.24 27.54
N ALA A 119 7.40 -1.80 28.68
CA ALA A 119 6.01 -2.08 29.05
C ALA A 119 5.04 -1.23 28.22
N ILE A 120 5.32 0.06 28.07
CA ILE A 120 4.53 0.97 27.20
C ILE A 120 4.55 0.47 25.75
N ARG A 121 5.73 0.05 25.27
CA ARG A 121 5.90 -0.49 23.93
C ARG A 121 5.03 -1.73 23.69
N GLN A 122 5.02 -2.68 24.63
CA GLN A 122 4.21 -3.88 24.51
C GLN A 122 2.71 -3.58 24.56
N GLU A 123 2.29 -2.64 25.42
CA GLU A 123 0.91 -2.17 25.44
C GLU A 123 0.50 -1.53 24.11
N MET A 124 1.39 -0.71 23.54
CA MET A 124 1.16 -0.07 22.24
C MET A 124 1.03 -1.09 21.11
N VAL A 125 1.93 -2.08 21.07
CA VAL A 125 1.88 -3.18 20.10
C VAL A 125 0.56 -3.96 20.21
N ALA A 126 0.17 -4.34 21.43
CA ALA A 126 -1.08 -5.06 21.66
C ALA A 126 -2.30 -4.23 21.22
N ARG A 127 -2.28 -2.92 21.45
CA ARG A 127 -3.35 -2.01 21.06
C ARG A 127 -3.50 -1.90 19.54
N ILE A 128 -2.39 -1.75 18.81
CA ILE A 128 -2.41 -1.69 17.33
C ILE A 128 -2.85 -3.02 16.72
N ILE A 129 -2.44 -4.15 17.31
CA ILE A 129 -2.89 -5.48 16.85
C ILE A 129 -4.40 -5.65 17.06
N ALA A 130 -4.92 -5.22 18.22
CA ALA A 130 -6.34 -5.32 18.53
C ALA A 130 -7.19 -4.36 17.69
N ASP A 131 -6.69 -3.14 17.45
CA ASP A 131 -7.34 -2.13 16.62
C ASP A 131 -6.32 -1.39 15.74
N PRO A 132 -6.17 -1.79 14.47
CA PRO A 132 -5.27 -1.12 13.53
C PRO A 132 -5.61 0.37 13.32
N ALA A 133 -6.85 0.81 13.55
CA ALA A 133 -7.24 2.22 13.43
C ALA A 133 -6.51 3.11 14.43
N TYR A 134 -6.02 2.55 15.55
CA TYR A 134 -5.22 3.29 16.52
C TYR A 134 -3.96 3.90 15.91
N ALA A 135 -3.36 3.25 14.90
CA ALA A 135 -2.17 3.79 14.23
C ALA A 135 -2.42 5.14 13.53
N ALA A 136 -3.67 5.40 13.11
CA ALA A 136 -4.06 6.66 12.50
C ALA A 136 -4.11 7.84 13.49
N THR A 137 -4.07 7.57 14.80
CA THR A 137 -4.06 8.62 15.84
C THR A 137 -2.67 8.92 16.37
N LEU A 138 -1.64 8.19 15.91
CA LEU A 138 -0.27 8.39 16.37
C LEU A 138 0.33 9.68 15.79
N PRO A 139 1.29 10.32 16.49
CA PRO A 139 1.93 11.53 16.00
C PRO A 139 2.57 11.30 14.61
N GLY A 140 2.36 12.24 13.68
CA GLY A 140 2.86 12.17 12.30
C GLY A 140 2.04 11.29 11.36
N ALA A 141 0.92 10.70 11.80
CA ALA A 141 0.07 9.86 10.95
C ALA A 141 -0.44 10.59 9.70
N ASP A 142 -0.70 11.90 9.77
CA ASP A 142 -1.12 12.73 8.62
C ASP A 142 -0.02 12.88 7.56
N ALA A 143 1.24 12.99 8.00
CA ALA A 143 2.39 13.05 7.11
C ALA A 143 2.64 11.69 6.44
N ALA A 144 2.63 10.60 7.22
CA ALA A 144 2.77 9.25 6.67
C ALA A 144 1.62 8.89 5.71
N ALA A 145 0.37 9.21 6.07
CA ALA A 145 -0.78 9.03 5.19
C ALA A 145 -0.66 9.86 3.91
N GLY A 146 -0.12 11.09 4.01
CA GLY A 146 0.18 11.93 2.86
C GLY A 146 1.12 11.26 1.87
N LEU A 147 2.20 10.64 2.33
CA LEU A 147 3.14 9.90 1.46
C LEU A 147 2.45 8.73 0.74
N ILE A 148 1.60 7.98 1.45
CA ILE A 148 0.83 6.87 0.88
C ILE A 148 -0.13 7.36 -0.20
N VAL A 149 -0.94 8.37 0.13
CA VAL A 149 -1.97 8.94 -0.75
C VAL A 149 -1.35 9.52 -2.01
N GLU A 150 -0.23 10.23 -1.88
CA GLU A 150 0.48 10.82 -3.01
C GLU A 150 1.07 9.75 -3.94
N ALA A 151 1.81 8.78 -3.41
CA ALA A 151 2.44 7.76 -4.24
C ALA A 151 1.42 6.86 -4.96
N ILE A 152 0.46 6.29 -4.22
CA ILE A 152 -0.58 5.41 -4.80
C ILE A 152 -1.55 6.23 -5.66
N GLY A 153 -1.80 7.49 -5.31
CA GLY A 153 -2.59 8.41 -6.13
C GLY A 153 -1.96 8.68 -7.50
N ARG A 154 -0.63 8.82 -7.57
CA ARG A 154 0.09 8.94 -8.85
C ARG A 154 0.00 7.67 -9.69
N ASP A 155 0.15 6.50 -9.07
CA ASP A 155 -0.02 5.21 -9.76
C ASP A 155 -1.42 5.10 -10.39
N SER A 156 -2.46 5.45 -9.63
CA SER A 156 -3.83 5.49 -10.12
C SER A 156 -4.01 6.50 -11.27
N ALA A 157 -3.46 7.72 -11.14
CA ALA A 157 -3.56 8.74 -12.17
C ALA A 157 -2.85 8.34 -13.47
N ALA A 158 -1.69 7.70 -13.38
CA ALA A 158 -0.97 7.19 -14.54
C ALA A 158 -1.78 6.10 -15.27
N MET A 159 -2.39 5.16 -14.53
CA MET A 159 -3.26 4.14 -15.13
C MET A 159 -4.52 4.74 -15.75
N LEU A 160 -5.08 5.79 -15.14
CA LEU A 160 -6.24 6.48 -15.70
C LEU A 160 -5.90 7.16 -17.03
N ALA A 161 -4.72 7.79 -17.13
CA ALA A 161 -4.25 8.39 -18.38
C ALA A 161 -4.05 7.34 -19.49
N ILE A 162 -3.49 6.16 -19.15
CA ILE A 162 -3.40 5.02 -20.08
C ILE A 162 -4.79 4.58 -20.52
N ALA A 163 -5.74 4.49 -19.58
CA ALA A 163 -7.12 4.11 -19.89
C ALA A 163 -7.77 5.07 -20.89
N ASP A 164 -7.69 6.38 -20.62
CA ASP A 164 -8.23 7.41 -21.50
C ASP A 164 -7.63 7.31 -22.90
N ALA A 165 -6.31 7.21 -23.01
CA ALA A 165 -5.61 7.12 -24.29
C ALA A 165 -5.96 5.83 -25.09
N VAL A 166 -6.01 4.68 -24.42
CA VAL A 166 -6.31 3.39 -25.07
C VAL A 166 -7.78 3.30 -25.48
N GLU A 167 -8.71 3.79 -24.65
CA GLU A 167 -10.13 3.85 -25.01
C GLU A 167 -10.35 4.79 -26.19
N GLU A 168 -9.74 5.97 -26.18
CA GLU A 168 -9.83 6.93 -27.30
C GLU A 168 -9.26 6.34 -28.60
N ASP A 169 -8.12 5.64 -28.54
CA ASP A 169 -7.55 4.97 -29.71
C ASP A 169 -8.45 3.85 -30.24
N ALA A 170 -9.13 3.12 -29.35
CA ALA A 170 -10.10 2.08 -29.73
C ALA A 170 -11.29 2.64 -30.52
N TYR A 171 -11.69 3.90 -30.28
CA TYR A 171 -12.69 4.59 -31.10
C TYR A 171 -12.08 5.16 -32.38
N THR A 172 -10.92 5.80 -32.27
CA THR A 172 -10.24 6.47 -33.40
C THR A 172 -9.92 5.50 -34.53
N ILE A 173 -9.41 4.31 -34.19
CA ILE A 173 -9.00 3.29 -35.17
C ILE A 173 -10.15 2.75 -36.04
N GLN A 174 -11.41 3.00 -35.64
CA GLN A 174 -12.60 2.61 -36.41
C GLN A 174 -12.84 3.55 -37.61
N GLY A 175 -12.26 4.75 -37.59
CA GLY A 175 -12.41 5.78 -38.62
C GLY A 175 -11.88 5.34 -39.98
N ARG A 176 -12.64 5.61 -41.05
CA ARG A 176 -12.32 5.16 -42.42
C ARG A 176 -10.95 5.64 -42.94
N SER A 177 -10.45 6.75 -42.41
CA SER A 177 -9.15 7.34 -42.77
C SER A 177 -7.97 6.78 -41.98
N ASP A 178 -8.18 6.02 -40.91
CA ASP A 178 -7.09 5.44 -40.14
C ASP A 178 -6.48 4.24 -40.91
N PRO A 179 -5.16 4.25 -41.23
CA PRO A 179 -4.52 3.18 -41.99
C PRO A 179 -4.49 1.84 -41.24
N ARG A 180 -4.60 1.85 -39.91
CA ARG A 180 -4.63 0.64 -39.07
C ARG A 180 -5.98 -0.05 -39.09
N ARG A 181 -7.05 0.65 -39.47
CA ARG A 181 -8.42 0.11 -39.57
C ARG A 181 -8.48 -1.21 -40.32
N ARG A 182 -7.64 -1.37 -41.37
CA ARG A 182 -7.58 -2.58 -42.21
C ARG A 182 -7.40 -3.88 -41.42
N TRP A 183 -6.63 -3.85 -40.33
CA TRP A 183 -6.45 -5.01 -39.45
C TRP A 183 -7.33 -4.90 -38.21
N ALA A 184 -7.63 -3.69 -37.74
CA ALA A 184 -8.37 -3.48 -36.50
C ALA A 184 -9.81 -4.02 -36.55
N VAL A 185 -10.47 -3.94 -37.71
CA VAL A 185 -11.84 -4.45 -37.91
C VAL A 185 -11.90 -5.94 -38.21
N VAL A 186 -10.74 -6.61 -38.33
CA VAL A 186 -10.69 -8.05 -38.57
C VAL A 186 -11.08 -8.77 -37.29
N ASN A 187 -12.03 -9.70 -37.42
CA ASN A 187 -12.47 -10.56 -36.32
C ASN A 187 -11.32 -11.44 -35.84
N ILE A 188 -11.19 -11.55 -34.52
CA ILE A 188 -10.24 -12.44 -33.85
C ILE A 188 -10.64 -13.89 -34.15
N ALA A 189 -9.71 -14.67 -34.70
CA ALA A 189 -9.96 -16.07 -35.04
C ALA A 189 -10.11 -16.95 -33.79
N ASP A 190 -9.10 -16.96 -32.91
CA ASP A 190 -9.03 -17.87 -31.76
C ASP A 190 -9.48 -17.21 -30.44
N ARG A 191 -10.73 -16.71 -30.41
CA ARG A 191 -11.28 -15.98 -29.26
C ARG A 191 -11.26 -16.78 -27.96
N ASP A 192 -11.61 -18.07 -28.04
CA ASP A 192 -11.69 -18.93 -26.87
C ASP A 192 -10.30 -19.16 -26.29
N THR A 193 -9.32 -19.46 -27.14
CA THR A 193 -7.91 -19.61 -26.72
C THR A 193 -7.38 -18.33 -26.07
N ARG A 194 -7.67 -17.16 -26.66
CA ARG A 194 -7.32 -15.86 -26.09
C ARG A 194 -7.93 -15.65 -24.70
N LEU A 195 -9.23 -15.89 -24.54
CA LEU A 195 -9.94 -15.74 -23.27
C LEU A 195 -9.39 -16.71 -22.22
N GLN A 196 -9.17 -17.98 -22.58
CA GLN A 196 -8.61 -18.97 -21.67
C GLN A 196 -7.17 -18.63 -21.28
N GLY A 197 -6.38 -18.08 -22.21
CA GLY A 197 -5.04 -17.57 -21.91
C GLY A 197 -5.06 -16.45 -20.87
N ALA A 198 -5.96 -15.46 -21.01
CA ALA A 198 -6.12 -14.40 -20.03
C ALA A 198 -6.56 -14.94 -18.65
N LYS A 199 -7.50 -15.90 -18.62
CA LYS A 199 -7.94 -16.56 -17.37
C LYS A 199 -6.82 -17.35 -16.71
N ALA A 200 -6.04 -18.10 -17.49
CA ALA A 200 -4.93 -18.90 -17.00
C ALA A 200 -3.85 -18.01 -16.38
N LEU A 201 -3.42 -16.95 -17.07
CA LEU A 201 -2.46 -15.97 -16.54
C LEU A 201 -2.95 -15.34 -15.23
N SER A 202 -4.24 -15.02 -15.17
CA SER A 202 -4.88 -14.48 -13.98
C SER A 202 -4.94 -15.43 -12.78
N ALA A 203 -4.76 -16.74 -12.97
CA ALA A 203 -4.78 -17.72 -11.88
C ALA A 203 -3.36 -18.03 -11.36
N VAL A 204 -2.32 -17.53 -12.02
CA VAL A 204 -0.93 -17.78 -11.63
C VAL A 204 -0.56 -16.90 -10.45
N GLN A 205 0.09 -17.52 -9.45
CA GLN A 205 0.68 -16.78 -8.35
C GLN A 205 1.84 -15.92 -8.86
N MET A 206 1.77 -14.62 -8.57
CA MET A 206 2.81 -13.66 -8.89
C MET A 206 4.05 -13.92 -8.03
N LEU A 207 5.22 -13.84 -8.65
CA LEU A 207 6.50 -13.98 -7.97
C LEU A 207 7.06 -12.59 -7.62
N PRO A 208 7.61 -12.41 -6.40
CA PRO A 208 8.26 -11.17 -6.03
C PRO A 208 9.53 -10.94 -6.87
N SER A 209 9.79 -9.68 -7.19
CA SER A 209 11.05 -9.26 -7.83
C SER A 209 12.15 -9.21 -6.79
N ALA A 210 13.25 -9.92 -6.99
CA ALA A 210 14.35 -9.98 -6.02
C ALA A 210 14.97 -8.59 -5.78
N ASP A 211 15.24 -7.85 -6.86
CA ASP A 211 15.83 -6.51 -6.79
C ASP A 211 14.89 -5.50 -6.12
N ASP A 212 13.60 -5.52 -6.48
CA ASP A 212 12.61 -4.64 -5.85
C ASP A 212 12.40 -5.00 -4.38
N SER A 213 12.35 -6.30 -4.05
CA SER A 213 12.21 -6.78 -2.67
C SER A 213 13.38 -6.32 -1.81
N ALA A 214 14.62 -6.49 -2.29
CA ALA A 214 15.82 -6.07 -1.57
C ALA A 214 15.85 -4.54 -1.34
N ARG A 215 15.51 -3.76 -2.38
CA ARG A 215 15.43 -2.29 -2.28
C ARG A 215 14.37 -1.85 -1.26
N LEU A 216 13.16 -2.41 -1.36
CA LEU A 216 12.03 -2.07 -0.50
C LEU A 216 12.28 -2.50 0.96
N PHE A 217 12.88 -3.67 1.17
CA PHE A 217 13.29 -4.14 2.49
C PHE A 217 14.33 -3.22 3.13
N ALA A 218 15.36 -2.83 2.37
CA ALA A 218 16.37 -1.89 2.85
C ALA A 218 15.74 -0.54 3.20
N ALA A 219 14.87 -0.01 2.33
CA ALA A 219 14.24 1.29 2.56
C ALA A 219 13.28 1.30 3.76
N ALA A 220 12.57 0.20 3.99
CA ALA A 220 11.69 0.05 5.15
C ALA A 220 12.47 0.06 6.47
N ASN A 221 13.54 -0.74 6.55
CA ASN A 221 14.33 -0.88 7.78
C ASN A 221 15.26 0.32 8.04
N ALA A 222 15.62 1.09 7.00
CA ALA A 222 16.36 2.34 7.13
C ALA A 222 15.45 3.57 7.38
N GLY A 223 14.13 3.46 7.18
CA GLY A 223 13.19 4.58 7.22
C GLY A 223 13.47 5.66 6.16
N SER A 224 14.22 5.32 5.11
CA SER A 224 14.69 6.22 4.06
C SER A 224 15.13 5.43 2.83
N GLY A 225 15.30 6.08 1.68
CA GLY A 225 15.81 5.46 0.45
C GLY A 225 14.77 5.27 -0.66
N LEU A 226 13.51 5.65 -0.42
CA LEU A 226 12.55 5.88 -1.50
C LEU A 226 12.46 7.36 -1.85
N GLU A 227 12.27 7.64 -3.14
CA GLU A 227 11.91 8.98 -3.60
C GLU A 227 10.43 9.23 -3.29
N VAL A 228 10.17 9.97 -2.21
CA VAL A 228 8.83 10.36 -1.78
C VAL A 228 8.62 11.86 -1.95
N THR A 229 7.40 12.24 -2.30
CA THR A 229 7.00 13.65 -2.35
C THR A 229 6.27 13.98 -1.06
N SER A 230 6.77 14.97 -0.33
CA SER A 230 6.13 15.41 0.91
C SER A 230 4.71 15.85 0.63
N ALA A 231 3.77 15.23 1.34
CA ALA A 231 2.36 15.54 1.30
C ALA A 231 1.77 15.30 2.70
N ARG A 232 0.59 15.88 2.96
CA ARG A 232 -0.19 15.59 4.16
C ARG A 232 -1.60 15.22 3.76
N SER A 233 -2.14 14.22 4.42
CA SER A 233 -3.54 13.82 4.28
C SER A 233 -4.11 13.60 5.67
N GLY A 234 -5.21 14.28 5.99
CA GLY A 234 -5.91 14.10 7.26
C GLY A 234 -7.03 13.05 7.18
N PRO A 235 -7.56 12.58 8.32
CA PRO A 235 -8.68 11.65 8.35
C PRO A 235 -9.98 12.25 7.75
N PRO A 236 -10.96 11.41 7.38
CA PRO A 236 -10.99 9.96 7.53
C PRO A 236 -10.07 9.24 6.53
N TYR A 237 -9.44 8.15 6.98
CA TYR A 237 -8.63 7.27 6.13
C TYR A 237 -9.40 6.02 5.74
N THR A 238 -9.05 5.44 4.59
CA THR A 238 -9.53 4.13 4.16
C THR A 238 -8.93 3.01 5.03
N ALA A 239 -9.54 1.82 4.99
CA ALA A 239 -9.00 0.65 5.67
C ALA A 239 -7.58 0.27 5.21
N ALA A 240 -7.26 0.45 3.91
CA ALA A 240 -5.94 0.17 3.37
C ALA A 240 -4.87 1.13 3.89
N VAL A 241 -5.18 2.43 3.98
CA VAL A 241 -4.25 3.42 4.58
C VAL A 241 -4.06 3.13 6.07
N VAL A 242 -5.15 2.84 6.79
CA VAL A 242 -5.09 2.47 8.22
C VAL A 242 -4.20 1.25 8.44
N ARG A 243 -4.37 0.18 7.65
CA ARG A 243 -3.55 -1.04 7.74
C ARG A 243 -2.09 -0.78 7.40
N SER A 244 -1.83 0.08 6.42
CA SER A 244 -0.47 0.52 6.07
C SER A 244 0.20 1.25 7.23
N LEU A 245 -0.51 2.19 7.88
CA LEU A 245 -0.03 2.92 9.06
C LEU A 245 0.20 1.98 10.25
N ALA A 246 -0.71 1.01 10.47
CA ALA A 246 -0.57 0.03 11.54
C ALA A 246 0.66 -0.84 11.37
N LEU A 247 0.91 -1.32 10.14
CA LEU A 247 2.08 -2.12 9.83
C LEU A 247 3.39 -1.30 9.99
N ALA A 248 3.39 -0.04 9.54
CA ALA A 248 4.51 0.86 9.74
C ALA A 248 4.76 1.19 11.22
N ALA A 249 3.70 1.40 12.01
CA ALA A 249 3.82 1.64 13.44
C ALA A 249 4.38 0.42 14.19
N LEU A 250 3.90 -0.79 13.89
CA LEU A 250 4.46 -2.02 14.43
C LEU A 250 5.95 -2.17 14.08
N ALA A 251 6.33 -1.87 12.83
CA ALA A 251 7.73 -1.88 12.43
C ALA A 251 8.57 -0.85 13.20
N ALA A 252 8.07 0.38 13.37
CA ALA A 252 8.75 1.43 14.11
C ALA A 252 8.92 1.11 15.61
N LEU A 253 8.00 0.33 16.20
CA LEU A 253 8.07 -0.20 17.57
C LEU A 253 8.99 -1.44 17.70
N GLY A 254 9.61 -1.89 16.61
CA GLY A 254 10.43 -3.11 16.59
C GLY A 254 9.62 -4.41 16.68
N ALA A 255 8.34 -4.38 16.28
CA ALA A 255 7.38 -5.48 16.34
C ALA A 255 6.87 -5.89 14.93
N GLY A 256 7.60 -5.54 13.87
CA GLY A 256 7.27 -5.89 12.49
C GLY A 256 8.23 -6.88 11.82
N GLY A 257 9.29 -7.31 12.53
CA GLY A 257 10.29 -8.26 12.05
C GLY A 257 9.78 -9.70 11.87
N GLU A 258 10.68 -10.63 11.57
CA GLU A 258 10.33 -12.03 11.22
C GLU A 258 9.51 -12.75 12.31
N ASP A 259 9.77 -12.49 13.59
CA ASP A 259 9.03 -13.10 14.70
C ASP A 259 7.54 -12.69 14.72
N ALA A 260 7.20 -11.55 14.08
CA ALA A 260 5.84 -11.02 13.98
C ALA A 260 5.18 -11.32 12.62
N ARG A 261 5.79 -12.17 11.79
CA ARG A 261 5.38 -12.39 10.40
C ARG A 261 3.88 -12.68 10.24
N ALA A 262 3.34 -13.62 11.02
CA ALA A 262 1.92 -13.96 10.96
C ALA A 262 0.99 -12.76 11.22
N ASN A 263 1.34 -11.89 12.17
CA ASN A 263 0.54 -10.70 12.49
C ASN A 263 0.66 -9.65 11.37
N THR A 264 1.87 -9.42 10.87
CA THR A 264 2.11 -8.44 9.79
C THR A 264 1.47 -8.86 8.47
N GLU A 265 1.52 -10.14 8.10
CA GLU A 265 0.88 -10.65 6.89
C GLU A 265 -0.66 -10.54 6.99
N ALA A 266 -1.24 -10.83 8.15
CA ALA A 266 -2.68 -10.67 8.39
C ALA A 266 -3.16 -9.21 8.22
N LEU A 267 -2.33 -8.22 8.57
CA LEU A 267 -2.66 -6.81 8.39
C LEU A 267 -2.76 -6.39 6.92
N THR A 268 -2.05 -7.07 6.01
CA THR A 268 -2.08 -6.76 4.57
C THR A 268 -3.38 -7.20 3.87
N VAL A 269 -4.24 -7.97 4.54
CA VAL A 269 -5.49 -8.45 3.94
C VAL A 269 -6.59 -7.40 4.09
N GLU A 270 -7.16 -6.93 2.97
CA GLU A 270 -8.27 -5.97 2.95
C GLU A 270 -9.28 -6.36 1.87
N GLN A 271 -10.51 -6.67 2.29
CA GLN A 271 -11.51 -7.33 1.46
C GLN A 271 -12.08 -6.43 0.36
N ASN A 272 -12.19 -5.12 0.59
CA ASN A 272 -12.82 -4.23 -0.40
C ASN A 272 -11.92 -4.04 -1.61
N SER A 273 -10.61 -3.87 -1.40
CA SER A 273 -9.60 -3.74 -2.44
C SER A 273 -9.50 -5.04 -3.24
N GLU A 274 -9.46 -6.19 -2.57
CA GLU A 274 -9.47 -7.50 -3.23
C GLU A 274 -10.76 -7.71 -4.04
N PHE A 275 -11.92 -7.34 -3.50
CA PHE A 275 -13.20 -7.43 -4.20
C PHE A 275 -13.21 -6.56 -5.47
N CYS A 276 -12.74 -5.31 -5.38
CA CYS A 276 -12.66 -4.42 -6.55
C CYS A 276 -11.81 -5.02 -7.66
N LEU A 277 -10.62 -5.52 -7.32
CA LEU A 277 -9.69 -6.15 -8.26
C LEU A 277 -10.26 -7.46 -8.85
N ASN A 278 -10.97 -8.26 -8.04
CA ASN A 278 -11.69 -9.44 -8.54
C ASN A 278 -12.77 -9.06 -9.55
N MET A 279 -13.55 -8.00 -9.27
CA MET A 279 -14.56 -7.52 -10.19
C MET A 279 -13.96 -7.00 -11.51
N SER A 280 -12.85 -6.26 -11.45
CA SER A 280 -12.09 -5.82 -12.63
C SER A 280 -11.75 -7.00 -13.55
N LYS A 281 -11.23 -8.11 -12.99
CA LYS A 281 -10.95 -9.32 -13.78
C LYS A 281 -12.18 -9.95 -14.41
N LEU A 282 -13.25 -10.08 -13.64
CA LEU A 282 -14.50 -10.65 -14.16
C LEU A 282 -15.04 -9.80 -15.31
N MET A 283 -14.93 -8.47 -15.22
CA MET A 283 -15.35 -7.58 -16.29
C MET A 283 -14.45 -7.67 -17.51
N LEU A 284 -13.13 -7.80 -17.33
CA LEU A 284 -12.20 -8.08 -18.43
C LEU A 284 -12.60 -9.36 -19.16
N PHE A 285 -12.85 -10.47 -18.45
CA PHE A 285 -13.23 -11.73 -19.09
C PHE A 285 -14.55 -11.64 -19.84
N GLN A 286 -15.54 -10.93 -19.30
CA GLN A 286 -16.82 -10.71 -19.97
C GLN A 286 -16.63 -9.89 -21.25
N CYS A 287 -15.81 -8.84 -21.20
CA CYS A 287 -15.48 -8.02 -22.37
C CYS A 287 -14.77 -8.85 -23.45
N LEU A 288 -13.73 -9.61 -23.08
CA LEU A 288 -12.99 -10.47 -24.02
C LEU A 288 -13.86 -11.61 -24.57
N ALA A 289 -14.83 -12.11 -23.81
CA ALA A 289 -15.78 -13.12 -24.26
C ALA A 289 -16.77 -12.55 -25.29
N ALA A 290 -17.14 -11.26 -25.18
CA ALA A 290 -18.00 -10.57 -26.13
C ALA A 290 -17.22 -10.12 -27.37
N SER A 291 -16.00 -9.62 -27.21
CA SER A 291 -15.24 -8.89 -28.23
C SER A 291 -15.03 -9.70 -29.52
N ARG A 292 -15.24 -9.09 -30.70
CA ARG A 292 -15.14 -9.72 -32.02
C ARG A 292 -13.97 -9.16 -32.82
N PRO A 293 -13.99 -7.93 -33.34
CA PRO A 293 -12.85 -7.31 -34.01
C PRO A 293 -11.73 -6.94 -33.03
N SER A 294 -10.51 -6.80 -33.55
CA SER A 294 -9.33 -6.48 -32.75
C SER A 294 -9.44 -5.14 -31.99
N TYR A 295 -10.14 -4.13 -32.52
CA TYR A 295 -10.32 -2.85 -31.80
C TYR A 295 -11.19 -2.98 -30.55
N GLU A 296 -12.06 -3.98 -30.45
CA GLU A 296 -12.85 -4.22 -29.22
C GLU A 296 -11.94 -4.73 -28.09
N ASP A 297 -10.85 -5.43 -28.40
CA ASP A 297 -9.84 -5.81 -27.42
C ASP A 297 -9.07 -4.60 -26.89
N MET A 298 -8.81 -3.59 -27.73
CA MET A 298 -8.26 -2.30 -27.26
C MET A 298 -9.20 -1.66 -26.24
N PHE A 299 -10.51 -1.65 -26.53
CA PHE A 299 -11.49 -1.15 -25.58
C PHE A 299 -11.51 -1.96 -24.27
N CYS A 300 -11.44 -3.29 -24.33
CA CYS A 300 -11.35 -4.13 -23.14
C CYS A 300 -10.09 -3.83 -22.30
N ILE A 301 -8.94 -3.55 -22.93
CA ILE A 301 -7.72 -3.13 -22.22
C ILE A 301 -7.97 -1.78 -21.55
N GLY A 302 -8.38 -0.76 -22.31
CA GLY A 302 -8.58 0.59 -21.76
C GLY A 302 -9.55 0.59 -20.59
N ARG A 303 -10.68 -0.12 -20.73
CA ARG A 303 -11.72 -0.16 -19.71
C ARG A 303 -11.39 -1.07 -18.54
N HIS A 304 -11.06 -2.33 -18.79
CA HIS A 304 -11.04 -3.36 -17.74
C HIS A 304 -9.64 -3.77 -17.29
N VAL A 305 -8.60 -3.42 -18.04
CA VAL A 305 -7.23 -3.44 -17.53
C VAL A 305 -6.93 -2.09 -16.90
N ALA A 306 -6.94 -1.00 -17.67
CA ALA A 306 -6.40 0.26 -17.18
C ALA A 306 -7.36 1.03 -16.25
N ARG A 307 -8.60 1.31 -16.67
CA ARG A 307 -9.54 2.14 -15.88
C ARG A 307 -9.97 1.47 -14.59
N ASP A 308 -10.32 0.19 -14.65
CA ASP A 308 -10.74 -0.55 -13.46
C ASP A 308 -9.59 -0.64 -12.43
N LEU A 309 -8.36 -0.94 -12.86
CA LEU A 309 -7.18 -0.91 -11.96
C LEU A 309 -6.96 0.50 -11.38
N ALA A 310 -7.02 1.55 -12.22
CA ALA A 310 -6.90 2.93 -11.75
C ALA A 310 -7.95 3.27 -10.68
N THR A 311 -9.18 2.82 -10.88
CA THR A 311 -10.31 3.06 -9.97
C THR A 311 -10.14 2.29 -8.67
N CYS A 312 -9.80 1.01 -8.73
CA CYS A 312 -9.55 0.21 -7.53
C CYS A 312 -8.39 0.77 -6.71
N THR A 313 -7.28 1.12 -7.35
CA THR A 313 -6.12 1.76 -6.71
C THR A 313 -6.48 3.13 -6.13
N ALA A 314 -7.33 3.94 -6.78
CA ALA A 314 -7.78 5.21 -6.22
C ALA A 314 -8.61 5.02 -4.94
N GLN A 315 -9.50 4.02 -4.94
CA GLN A 315 -10.41 3.74 -3.81
C GLN A 315 -9.67 3.26 -2.56
N THR A 316 -8.44 2.75 -2.70
CA THR A 316 -7.64 2.34 -1.53
C THR A 316 -7.07 3.53 -0.77
N VAL A 317 -6.96 4.72 -1.37
CA VAL A 317 -6.39 5.91 -0.71
C VAL A 317 -7.35 7.09 -0.61
N LYS A 318 -8.43 7.11 -1.41
CA LYS A 318 -9.47 8.13 -1.34
C LYS A 318 -10.64 7.63 -0.53
N SER A 319 -10.81 8.21 0.65
CA SER A 319 -12.06 8.07 1.41
C SER A 319 -13.20 8.71 0.62
N ALA A 320 -14.31 7.99 0.46
CA ALA A 320 -15.52 8.61 -0.08
C ALA A 320 -15.88 9.83 0.79
N PRO A 321 -16.27 10.97 0.22
CA PRO A 321 -16.79 12.07 1.02
C PRO A 321 -17.90 11.51 1.91
N ILE A 322 -17.81 11.75 3.23
CA ILE A 322 -18.93 11.48 4.12
C ILE A 322 -20.06 12.33 3.57
N ALA A 323 -21.07 11.71 2.97
CA ALA A 323 -22.31 12.38 2.70
C ALA A 323 -22.84 12.80 4.08
N SER A 324 -22.70 14.08 4.42
CA SER A 324 -23.36 14.66 5.58
C SER A 324 -24.82 14.21 5.50
N PRO A 325 -25.40 13.58 6.54
CA PRO A 325 -26.82 13.32 6.53
C PRO A 325 -27.48 14.68 6.36
N SER A 326 -28.02 14.96 5.17
CA SER A 326 -28.87 16.11 4.97
C SER A 326 -29.99 15.96 5.98
N THR A 327 -30.01 16.87 6.95
CA THR A 327 -31.03 16.97 7.98
C THR A 327 -32.39 16.99 7.27
N VAL A 328 -33.11 15.87 7.29
CA VAL A 328 -34.48 15.81 6.82
C VAL A 328 -35.36 16.42 7.90
N VAL A 329 -35.63 17.72 7.79
CA VAL A 329 -36.87 18.39 8.25
C VAL A 329 -36.97 19.67 7.38
N ALA A 330 -37.88 19.81 6.42
CA ALA A 330 -39.32 19.86 6.62
C ALA A 330 -40.10 19.56 5.33
N GLY A 331 -41.20 18.82 5.50
CA GLY A 331 -42.42 18.80 4.68
C GLY A 331 -42.33 19.15 3.19
N SER A 332 -42.20 18.13 2.35
CA SER A 332 -42.90 18.10 1.06
C SER A 332 -43.17 16.63 0.73
N GLU A 333 -44.44 16.24 0.67
CA GLU A 333 -44.83 14.94 0.13
C GLU A 333 -44.28 14.80 -1.30
N PRO A 334 -43.59 13.71 -1.67
CA PRO A 334 -43.27 13.47 -3.07
C PRO A 334 -44.51 12.92 -3.76
N ALA A 335 -45.06 13.71 -4.66
CA ALA A 335 -46.01 13.23 -5.65
C ALA A 335 -45.38 12.08 -6.45
N GLY A 336 -46.05 10.91 -6.41
CA GLY A 336 -46.07 9.91 -7.48
C GLY A 336 -44.73 9.42 -8.01
N GLN A 337 -44.04 8.56 -7.25
CA GLN A 337 -43.16 7.56 -7.85
C GLN A 337 -43.68 6.17 -7.50
N THR A 338 -44.28 5.53 -8.50
CA THR A 338 -44.68 4.13 -8.40
C THR A 338 -43.42 3.28 -8.20
N PRO A 339 -43.28 2.53 -7.10
CA PRO A 339 -42.08 1.73 -6.86
C PRO A 339 -41.97 0.62 -7.91
N VAL A 340 -40.80 0.53 -8.55
CA VAL A 340 -40.44 -0.47 -9.58
C VAL A 340 -40.67 -1.92 -9.09
N ALA A 341 -40.65 -2.12 -7.78
CA ALA A 341 -40.98 -3.40 -7.12
C ALA A 341 -42.44 -3.85 -7.34
N ALA A 342 -43.39 -2.92 -7.45
CA ALA A 342 -44.79 -3.25 -7.71
C ALA A 342 -45.00 -3.73 -9.15
N GLY A 343 -44.23 -3.18 -10.12
CA GLY A 343 -44.24 -3.62 -11.51
C GLY A 343 -43.66 -5.03 -11.69
N ALA A 344 -42.58 -5.34 -10.98
CA ALA A 344 -41.95 -6.67 -11.02
C ALA A 344 -42.81 -7.76 -10.35
N ALA A 345 -43.53 -7.43 -9.27
CA ALA A 345 -44.47 -8.34 -8.63
C ALA A 345 -45.70 -8.63 -9.50
N ALA A 346 -46.24 -7.62 -10.18
CA ALA A 346 -47.37 -7.77 -11.11
C ALA A 346 -46.99 -8.59 -12.36
N ALA A 347 -45.77 -8.43 -12.89
CA ALA A 347 -45.27 -9.23 -14.01
C ALA A 347 -45.08 -10.71 -13.63
N SER A 348 -44.60 -10.98 -12.42
CA SER A 348 -44.41 -12.35 -11.90
C SER A 348 -45.74 -13.07 -11.64
N ALA A 349 -46.75 -12.36 -11.13
CA ALA A 349 -48.09 -12.91 -10.94
C ALA A 349 -48.79 -13.23 -12.27
N SER A 350 -48.60 -12.37 -13.29
CA SER A 350 -49.12 -12.58 -14.64
C SER A 350 -48.51 -13.82 -15.32
N ALA A 351 -47.19 -14.01 -15.20
CA ALA A 351 -46.50 -15.17 -15.77
C ALA A 351 -46.93 -16.48 -15.10
N THR A 352 -47.15 -16.45 -13.79
CA THR A 352 -47.61 -17.62 -13.03
C THR A 352 -49.07 -17.98 -13.34
N ALA A 353 -49.92 -16.98 -13.61
CA ALA A 353 -51.32 -17.21 -14.01
C ALA A 353 -51.45 -17.74 -15.45
N ALA A 354 -50.52 -17.40 -16.36
CA ALA A 354 -50.49 -17.92 -17.72
C ALA A 354 -50.10 -19.41 -17.76
N LEU A 355 -49.13 -19.83 -16.93
CA LEU A 355 -48.69 -21.22 -16.84
C LEU A 355 -49.76 -22.17 -16.27
N ASN A 356 -50.69 -21.67 -15.45
CA ASN A 356 -51.76 -22.47 -14.85
C ASN A 356 -53.03 -22.57 -15.71
N ARG A 357 -53.06 -22.00 -16.92
CA ARG A 357 -54.20 -22.07 -17.84
C ARG A 357 -53.98 -22.99 -19.05
N GLU A 358 -52.77 -23.54 -19.20
CA GLU A 358 -52.43 -24.51 -20.27
C GLU A 358 -52.25 -25.95 -19.75
N GLY A 359 -52.79 -26.24 -18.56
CA GLY A 359 -52.88 -27.58 -17.97
C GLY A 359 -54.33 -28.04 -17.83
#